data_AF-A0A359AX78-F1
#
_entry.id   AF-A0A359AX78-F1
#
_cell.length_a   1.000
_cell.length_b   1.000
_cell.length_c   1.000
_cell.angle_alpha   90.00
_cell.angle_beta   90.00
_cell.angle_gamma   90.00
#
_symmetry.space_group_name_H-M   'P 1'
#
loop_
_entity.id
_entity.type
_entity.pdbx_description
1 polymer ?
#
loop_
_entity_poly.entity_id
_entity_poly.type
_entity_poly.pdbx_seq_one_letter_code
_entity_poly.pdbx_strand_id
1 'polypeptide(L)'
;SESERLLSLLKMLRLIGTTSSVEPIGIPNNASKDITKNMRRIQLILKYVVENYRRKISLSEIASKVSLSETAFCAFFKRETGKSFISFVNEYRLE
;
A
#
# COMPACT_ATOMS: atom_id res chain seq x y z
N SER A 1 -3.19 -12.49 44.25
CA SER A 1 -2.05 -11.60 44.00
C SER A 1 -2.39 -10.63 42.88
N GLU A 2 -2.38 -9.32 43.15
CA GLU A 2 -2.59 -8.25 42.16
C GLU A 2 -1.71 -8.41 40.90
N SER A 3 -0.54 -9.03 41.06
CA SER A 3 0.39 -9.38 39.99
C SER A 3 -0.23 -10.19 38.85
N GLU A 4 -1.12 -11.14 39.14
CA GLU A 4 -1.77 -11.98 38.12
C GLU A 4 -2.81 -11.20 37.31
N ARG A 5 -3.48 -10.22 37.94
CA ARG A 5 -4.45 -9.34 37.28
C ARG A 5 -3.75 -8.36 36.36
N LEU A 6 -2.62 -7.81 36.80
CA LEU A 6 -1.77 -6.95 35.98
C LEU A 6 -1.21 -7.71 34.77
N LEU A 7 -0.78 -8.95 34.97
CA LEU A 7 -0.27 -9.79 33.89
C LEU A 7 -1.36 -10.14 32.86
N SER A 8 -2.60 -10.36 33.33
CA SER A 8 -3.76 -10.59 32.47
C SER A 8 -4.11 -9.35 31.65
N LEU A 9 -4.02 -8.16 32.25
CA LEU A 9 -4.24 -6.89 31.56
C LEU A 9 -3.16 -6.62 30.51
N LEU A 10 -1.88 -6.85 30.85
CA LEU A 10 -0.77 -6.75 29.89
C LEU A 10 -0.88 -7.75 28.74
N LYS A 11 -1.39 -8.97 28.98
CA LYS A 11 -1.68 -9.95 27.92
C LYS A 11 -2.79 -9.46 26.98
N MET A 12 -3.86 -8.85 27.50
CA MET A 12 -4.92 -8.25 26.67
C MET A 12 -4.41 -7.05 25.87
N LEU A 13 -3.59 -6.19 26.50
CA LEU A 13 -2.98 -5.02 25.85
C LEU A 13 -1.97 -5.44 24.76
N ARG A 14 -1.28 -6.57 24.95
CA ARG A 14 -0.43 -7.16 23.92
C ARG A 14 -1.26 -7.71 22.77
N LEU A 15 -2.38 -8.38 23.05
CA LEU A 15 -3.26 -8.95 22.02
C LEU A 15 -3.73 -7.87 21.03
N ILE A 16 -4.17 -6.71 21.53
CA ILE A 16 -4.60 -5.58 20.70
C ILE A 16 -3.45 -4.88 19.96
N GLY A 17 -2.22 -4.91 20.51
CA GLY A 17 -1.04 -4.34 19.87
C GLY A 17 -0.41 -5.25 18.80
N THR A 18 -0.64 -6.56 18.89
CA THR A 18 -0.09 -7.56 17.95
C THR A 18 -0.98 -7.86 16.75
N THR A 19 -2.20 -7.33 16.68
CA THR A 19 -2.97 -7.32 15.43
C THR A 19 -2.48 -6.20 14.52
N SER A 20 -1.22 -6.26 14.12
CA SER A 20 -0.73 -5.57 12.93
C SER A 20 -1.22 -6.34 11.70
N SER A 21 -2.53 -6.33 11.51
CA SER A 21 -3.15 -6.60 10.22
C SER A 21 -4.21 -5.54 10.07
N VAL A 22 -3.79 -4.41 9.51
CA VAL A 22 -4.69 -3.34 9.08
C VAL A 22 -5.48 -3.87 7.88
N GLU A 23 -6.50 -4.68 8.15
CA GLU A 23 -7.61 -4.86 7.22
C GLU A 23 -8.79 -4.06 7.78
N PRO A 24 -9.32 -3.06 7.02
CA PRO A 24 -10.48 -2.31 7.45
C PRO A 24 -11.69 -3.26 7.59
N ILE A 25 -12.14 -3.49 8.82
CA ILE A 25 -13.38 -4.22 9.10
C ILE A 25 -14.53 -3.23 9.02
N GLY A 26 -15.25 -3.26 7.90
CA GLY A 26 -16.57 -2.65 7.77
C GLY A 26 -16.79 -1.94 6.44
N ILE A 27 -17.97 -2.18 5.85
CA ILE A 27 -18.61 -1.53 4.67
C ILE A 27 -18.59 -2.42 3.40
N PRO A 28 -19.73 -2.54 2.66
CA PRO A 28 -20.21 -3.79 2.08
C PRO A 28 -19.41 -4.35 0.90
N ASN A 29 -19.61 -5.64 0.71
CA ASN A 29 -18.63 -6.70 0.40
C ASN A 29 -18.10 -6.76 -1.06
N ASN A 30 -18.16 -5.67 -1.83
CA ASN A 30 -17.75 -5.65 -3.24
C ASN A 30 -16.94 -4.39 -3.59
N ALA A 31 -17.39 -3.20 -3.23
CA ALA A 31 -16.62 -1.97 -3.45
C ALA A 31 -15.37 -1.89 -2.57
N SER A 32 -15.45 -2.33 -1.32
CA SER A 32 -14.33 -2.33 -0.38
C SER A 32 -13.19 -3.25 -0.82
N LYS A 33 -13.49 -4.40 -1.42
CA LYS A 33 -12.47 -5.35 -1.91
C LYS A 33 -11.66 -4.77 -3.07
N ASP A 34 -12.31 -4.07 -4.00
CA ASP A 34 -11.63 -3.36 -5.09
C ASP A 34 -10.81 -2.17 -4.58
N ILE A 35 -11.33 -1.40 -3.62
CA ILE A 35 -10.58 -0.31 -2.97
C ILE A 35 -9.33 -0.87 -2.26
N THR A 36 -9.46 -1.94 -1.48
CA THR A 36 -8.32 -2.59 -0.81
C THR A 36 -7.31 -3.14 -1.82
N LYS A 37 -7.76 -3.73 -2.92
CA LYS A 37 -6.89 -4.23 -3.99
C LYS A 37 -6.13 -3.09 -4.68
N ASN A 38 -6.81 -1.98 -4.96
CA ASN A 38 -6.21 -0.78 -5.55
C ASN A 38 -5.20 -0.14 -4.58
N MET A 39 -5.54 -0.07 -3.29
CA MET A 39 -4.64 0.43 -2.25
C MET A 39 -3.38 -0.45 -2.11
N ARG A 40 -3.51 -1.78 -2.16
CA ARG A 40 -2.35 -2.69 -2.17
C ARG A 40 -1.48 -2.50 -3.40
N ARG A 41 -2.09 -2.32 -4.58
CA ARG A 41 -1.36 -2.04 -5.83
C ARG A 41 -0.58 -0.75 -5.75
N ILE A 42 -1.20 0.35 -5.27
CA ILE A 42 -0.50 1.64 -5.17
C ILE A 42 0.63 1.58 -4.15
N GLN A 43 0.44 0.92 -3.00
CA GLN A 43 1.52 0.70 -2.04
C GLN A 43 2.69 -0.09 -2.63
N LEU A 44 2.41 -1.14 -3.41
CA LEU A 44 3.45 -1.91 -4.10
C LEU A 44 4.23 -1.03 -5.10
N ILE A 45 3.51 -0.19 -5.86
CA ILE A 45 4.12 0.74 -6.82
C ILE A 45 5.01 1.74 -6.11
N LEU A 46 4.50 2.39 -5.07
CA LEU A 46 5.25 3.40 -4.30
C LEU A 46 6.50 2.77 -3.69
N LYS A 47 6.37 1.61 -3.02
CA LYS A 47 7.51 0.89 -2.47
C LYS A 47 8.55 0.58 -3.55
N TYR A 48 8.13 0.09 -4.70
CA TYR A 48 9.03 -0.20 -5.81
C TYR A 48 9.77 1.05 -6.30
N VAL A 49 9.06 2.18 -6.43
CA VAL A 49 9.67 3.46 -6.80
C VAL A 49 10.68 3.89 -5.75
N VAL A 50 10.35 3.86 -4.46
CA VAL A 50 11.28 4.22 -3.37
C VAL A 50 12.52 3.31 -3.35
N GLU A 51 12.38 2.02 -3.66
CA GLU A 51 13.51 1.08 -3.70
C GLU A 51 14.35 1.22 -4.98
N ASN A 52 13.75 1.66 -6.11
CA ASN A 52 14.38 1.64 -7.43
C ASN A 52 14.47 3.01 -8.13
N TYR A 53 14.14 4.12 -7.48
CA TYR A 53 14.13 5.47 -8.08
C TYR A 53 15.48 5.88 -8.68
N ARG A 54 16.57 5.37 -8.09
CA ARG A 54 17.94 5.57 -8.61
C ARG A 54 18.16 4.95 -9.99
N ARG A 55 17.41 3.90 -10.34
CA ARG A 55 17.45 3.25 -11.66
C ARG A 55 16.34 3.82 -12.54
N LYS A 56 16.52 3.76 -13.86
CA LYS A 56 15.42 3.98 -14.81
C LYS A 56 14.36 2.88 -14.66
N ILE A 57 13.24 3.20 -14.01
CA ILE A 57 12.05 2.34 -13.95
C ILE A 57 11.26 2.52 -15.24
N SER A 58 10.98 1.44 -15.95
CA SER A 58 10.12 1.46 -17.15
C SER A 58 8.66 1.26 -16.77
N LEU A 59 7.75 1.83 -17.57
CA LEU A 59 6.31 1.66 -17.38
C LEU A 59 5.89 0.18 -17.50
N SER A 60 6.53 -0.57 -18.39
CA SER A 60 6.28 -2.00 -18.59
C SER A 60 6.59 -2.83 -17.34
N GLU A 61 7.71 -2.52 -16.66
CA GLU A 61 8.16 -3.24 -15.47
C GLU A 61 7.20 -3.05 -14.29
N ILE A 62 6.78 -1.80 -14.06
CA ILE A 62 5.84 -1.48 -12.96
C ILE A 62 4.42 -1.98 -13.28
N ALA A 63 3.98 -1.90 -14.54
CA ALA A 63 2.68 -2.39 -14.96
C ALA A 63 2.58 -3.92 -14.80
N SER A 64 3.63 -4.64 -15.17
CA SER A 64 3.75 -6.10 -14.95
C SER A 64 3.69 -6.46 -13.46
N LYS A 65 4.31 -5.67 -12.58
CA LYS A 65 4.29 -5.85 -11.12
C LYS A 65 2.89 -5.81 -10.51
N VAL A 66 1.97 -5.01 -11.06
CA VAL A 66 0.58 -4.89 -10.59
C VAL A 66 -0.43 -5.65 -11.45
N SER A 67 0.07 -6.44 -12.41
CA SER A 67 -0.73 -7.20 -13.37
C SER A 67 -1.72 -6.31 -14.14
N LEU A 68 -1.24 -5.14 -14.60
CA LEU A 68 -1.98 -4.21 -15.46
C LEU A 68 -1.22 -4.02 -16.77
N SER A 69 -1.92 -3.64 -17.84
CA SER A 69 -1.28 -3.12 -19.05
C SER A 69 -0.73 -1.71 -18.80
N GLU A 70 0.23 -1.26 -19.60
CA GLU A 70 0.82 0.09 -19.46
C GLU A 70 -0.23 1.21 -19.54
N THR A 71 -1.22 1.06 -20.43
CA THR A 71 -2.35 1.97 -20.58
C THR A 71 -3.26 1.96 -19.36
N ALA A 72 -3.62 0.79 -18.84
CA ALA A 72 -4.44 0.66 -17.64
C ALA A 72 -3.70 1.19 -16.40
N PHE A 73 -2.39 0.95 -16.31
CA PHE A 73 -1.53 1.47 -15.26
C PHE A 73 -1.48 3.01 -15.28
N CYS A 74 -1.29 3.63 -16.44
CA CYS A 74 -1.22 5.08 -16.54
C CYS A 74 -2.54 5.74 -16.10
N ALA A 75 -3.68 5.21 -16.55
CA ALA A 75 -4.99 5.67 -16.12
C ALA A 75 -5.24 5.44 -14.62
N PHE A 76 -4.89 4.25 -14.12
CA PHE A 76 -5.01 3.89 -12.71
C PHE A 76 -4.14 4.79 -11.82
N PHE A 77 -2.84 4.89 -12.10
CA PHE A 77 -1.89 5.66 -11.30
C PHE A 77 -2.27 7.14 -11.25
N LYS A 78 -2.68 7.71 -12.41
CA LYS A 78 -3.15 9.09 -12.46
C LYS A 78 -4.45 9.30 -11.68
N ARG A 79 -5.36 8.32 -11.68
CA ARG A 79 -6.59 8.39 -10.89
C ARG A 79 -6.32 8.33 -9.38
N GLU A 80 -5.41 7.47 -8.94
CA GLU A 80 -5.11 7.29 -7.51
C GLU A 80 -4.18 8.38 -6.94
N THR A 81 -3.22 8.89 -7.72
CA THR A 81 -2.21 9.86 -7.24
C THR A 81 -2.41 11.28 -7.76
N GLY A 82 -3.29 11.48 -8.74
CA GLY A 82 -3.50 12.78 -9.41
C GLY A 82 -2.38 13.19 -10.37
N LYS A 83 -1.26 12.47 -10.43
CA LYS A 83 -0.08 12.80 -11.25
C LYS A 83 0.31 11.64 -12.17
N SER A 84 1.11 11.93 -13.20
CA SER A 84 1.67 10.87 -14.05
C SER A 84 2.80 10.15 -13.31
N PHE A 85 2.93 8.84 -13.55
CA PHE A 85 4.00 8.04 -12.95
C PHE A 85 5.39 8.61 -13.23
N ILE A 86 5.63 9.09 -14.46
CA ILE A 86 6.90 9.68 -14.86
C ILE A 86 7.18 10.95 -14.05
N SER A 87 6.18 11.82 -13.88
CA SER A 87 6.32 13.03 -13.06
C SER A 87 6.63 12.69 -11.62
N PHE A 88 5.94 11.69 -11.06
CA PHE A 88 6.17 11.23 -9.69
C PHE A 88 7.60 10.71 -9.48
N VAL A 89 8.10 9.87 -10.39
CA VAL A 89 9.48 9.36 -10.31
C VAL A 89 10.52 10.46 -10.49
N ASN A 90 10.25 11.44 -11.35
CA ASN A 90 11.16 12.58 -11.56
C ASN A 90 11.19 13.50 -10.34
N GLU A 91 10.05 13.78 -9.71
CA GLU A 91 9.94 14.54 -8.46
C GLU A 91 10.75 13.85 -7.36
N TYR A 92 10.59 12.54 -7.20
CA TYR A 92 11.33 11.73 -6.22
C TYR A 92 12.85 11.61 -6.50
N ARG A 93 13.33 11.98 -7.69
CA ARG A 93 14.77 12.03 -8.02
C ARG A 93 15.41 13.40 -7.79
N LEU A 94 14.59 14.44 -7.69
CA LEU A 94 15.03 15.83 -7.53
C LEU A 94 15.09 16.27 -6.05
N GLU A 95 14.44 15.53 -5.15
CA GLU A 95 14.69 15.55 -3.70
C GLU A 95 15.95 14.77 -3.32
#